data_AF-A0A345HQC7-F1
#
_entry.id   AF-A0A345HQC7-F1
#
_cell.length_a   1.000
_cell.length_b   1.000
_cell.length_c   1.000
_cell.angle_alpha   90.00
_cell.angle_beta   90.00
_cell.angle_gamma   90.00
#
_symmetry.space_group_name_H-M   'P 1'
#
loop_
_entity.id
_entity.type
_entity.pdbx_description
1 polymer ?
#
loop_
_entity_poly.entity_id
_entity_poly.type
_entity_poly.pdbx_seq_one_letter_code
_entity_poly.pdbx_strand_id
1 'polypeptide(L)'
;MSASELRRRVRAAEALKAKTREMAAANVLTAREAAVKAAKAKEEADVTAREAAAVVLRLFGNDAELVSELLGVPAEELEREAKPVTAARAREIIEELRAHAERPRSTRPRKPRPDAAGAASATSGVPAPAVTTDDSRADAA
;
A
#
# COMPACT_ATOMS: atom_id res chain seq x y z
N MET A 1 -0.27 -39.92 -63.69
CA MET A 1 0.14 -39.82 -62.26
C MET A 1 0.23 -41.22 -61.69
N SER A 2 1.36 -41.61 -61.11
CA SER A 2 1.55 -42.96 -60.58
C SER A 2 1.21 -43.05 -59.08
N ALA A 3 0.88 -44.25 -58.60
CA ALA A 3 0.54 -44.47 -57.20
C ALA A 3 1.67 -44.12 -56.21
N SER A 4 2.93 -44.27 -56.64
CA SER A 4 4.11 -43.90 -55.84
C SER A 4 4.25 -42.38 -55.69
N GLU A 5 3.99 -41.61 -56.75
CA GLU A 5 3.99 -40.15 -56.73
C GLU A 5 2.90 -39.61 -55.79
N LEU A 6 1.70 -40.21 -55.81
CA LEU A 6 0.62 -39.84 -54.90
C LEU A 6 1.02 -40.03 -53.43
N ARG A 7 1.57 -41.19 -53.07
CA ARG A 7 2.05 -41.48 -51.70
C ARG A 7 3.18 -40.54 -51.26
N ARG A 8 4.06 -40.13 -52.20
CA ARG A 8 5.10 -39.14 -51.92
C ARG A 8 4.50 -37.77 -51.61
N ARG A 9 3.53 -37.32 -52.41
CA ARG A 9 2.85 -36.03 -52.21
C ARG A 9 2.05 -35.98 -50.91
N VAL A 10 1.35 -37.06 -50.57
CA VAL A 10 0.62 -37.17 -49.29
C VAL A 10 1.57 -37.04 -48.11
N ARG A 11 2.66 -37.80 -48.07
CA ARG A 11 3.68 -37.69 -47.02
C ARG A 11 4.29 -36.29 -46.92
N ALA A 12 4.56 -35.65 -48.05
CA ALA A 12 5.06 -34.28 -48.06
C ALA A 12 4.04 -33.27 -47.49
N ALA A 13 2.75 -33.42 -47.83
CA ALA A 13 1.69 -32.57 -47.29
C ALA A 13 1.48 -32.79 -45.78
N GLU A 14 1.58 -34.02 -45.31
CA GLU A 14 1.51 -34.35 -43.88
C GLU A 14 2.69 -33.77 -43.10
N ALA A 15 3.91 -33.87 -43.65
CA ALA A 15 5.11 -33.27 -43.05
C ALA A 15 4.98 -31.74 -42.94
N LEU A 16 4.45 -31.07 -43.97
CA LEU A 16 4.20 -29.63 -43.94
C LEU A 16 3.15 -29.25 -42.89
N LYS A 17 2.06 -30.03 -42.78
CA LYS A 17 1.04 -29.83 -41.74
C LYS A 17 1.62 -30.01 -40.34
N ALA A 18 2.44 -31.04 -40.12
CA ALA A 18 3.11 -31.28 -38.84
C ALA A 18 4.01 -30.11 -38.46
N LYS A 19 4.87 -29.65 -39.39
CA LYS A 19 5.75 -28.50 -39.16
C LYS A 19 4.98 -27.21 -38.89
N THR A 20 3.85 -27.00 -39.57
CA THR A 20 3.00 -25.82 -39.32
C THR A 20 2.39 -25.86 -37.92
N ARG A 21 1.96 -27.04 -37.46
CA ARG A 21 1.45 -27.22 -36.09
C ARG A 21 2.54 -27.02 -35.05
N GLU A 22 3.76 -27.49 -35.31
CA GLU A 22 4.91 -27.29 -34.43
C GLU A 22 5.26 -25.80 -34.30
N MET A 23 5.35 -25.07 -35.41
CA MET A 23 5.59 -23.63 -35.40
C MET A 23 4.45 -22.87 -34.71
N ALA A 24 3.19 -23.26 -34.92
CA ALA A 24 2.06 -22.67 -34.22
C ALA A 24 2.13 -22.92 -32.71
N ALA A 25 2.50 -24.13 -32.28
CA ALA A 25 2.67 -24.45 -30.87
C ALA A 25 3.81 -23.63 -30.23
N ALA A 26 4.94 -23.50 -30.91
CA ALA A 26 6.04 -22.65 -30.46
C ALA A 26 5.63 -21.17 -30.32
N ASN A 27 4.86 -20.65 -31.28
CA ASN A 27 4.35 -19.28 -31.23
C ASN A 27 3.37 -19.08 -30.07
N VAL A 28 2.52 -20.06 -29.76
CA VAL A 28 1.60 -19.98 -28.61
C VAL A 28 2.36 -20.00 -27.29
N LEU A 29 3.37 -20.86 -27.15
CA LEU A 29 4.19 -20.92 -25.94
C LEU A 29 4.95 -19.61 -25.71
N THR A 30 5.61 -19.09 -26.74
CA THR A 30 6.33 -17.80 -26.66
C THR A 30 5.40 -16.64 -26.36
N ALA A 31 4.21 -16.58 -26.98
CA ALA A 31 3.20 -15.56 -26.68
C ALA A 31 2.70 -15.66 -25.23
N ARG A 32 2.50 -16.88 -24.71
CA ARG A 32 2.08 -17.10 -23.32
C ARG A 32 3.17 -16.63 -22.35
N GLU A 33 4.43 -16.96 -22.60
CA GLU A 33 5.54 -16.51 -21.77
C GLU A 33 5.68 -14.99 -21.77
N ALA A 34 5.52 -14.36 -22.94
CA ALA A 34 5.51 -12.91 -23.06
C ALA A 34 4.35 -12.27 -22.29
N ALA A 35 3.15 -12.85 -22.38
CA ALA A 35 1.99 -12.38 -21.63
C ALA A 35 2.19 -12.49 -20.12
N VAL A 36 2.79 -13.58 -19.63
CA VAL A 36 3.13 -13.73 -18.20
C VAL A 36 4.16 -12.69 -17.76
N LYS A 37 5.19 -12.45 -18.56
CA LYS A 37 6.20 -11.41 -18.25
C LYS A 37 5.58 -10.01 -18.22
N ALA A 38 4.72 -9.70 -19.19
CA ALA A 38 4.01 -8.42 -19.24
C ALA A 38 3.05 -8.25 -18.05
N ALA A 39 2.37 -9.31 -17.63
CA ALA A 39 1.50 -9.28 -16.45
C ALA A 39 2.31 -8.98 -15.18
N LYS A 40 3.45 -9.66 -14.97
CA LYS A 40 4.34 -9.38 -13.83
C LYS A 40 4.87 -7.95 -13.83
N ALA A 41 5.35 -7.47 -14.98
CA ALA A 41 5.83 -6.10 -15.10
C ALA A 41 4.73 -5.06 -14.79
N LYS A 42 3.49 -5.35 -15.19
CA LYS A 42 2.34 -4.51 -14.83
C LYS A 42 2.07 -4.54 -13.32
N GLU A 43 2.06 -5.72 -12.70
CA GLU A 43 1.85 -5.85 -11.25
C GLU A 43 2.90 -5.05 -10.46
N GLU A 44 4.18 -5.15 -10.85
CA GLU A 44 5.28 -4.39 -10.26
C GLU A 44 5.07 -2.87 -10.42
N ALA A 45 4.73 -2.42 -11.63
CA ALA A 45 4.44 -1.00 -11.90
C ALA A 45 3.24 -0.50 -11.09
N ASP A 46 2.18 -1.30 -10.96
CA ASP A 46 1.00 -0.97 -10.17
C ASP A 46 1.35 -0.86 -8.67
N VAL A 47 2.26 -1.69 -8.15
CA VAL A 47 2.75 -1.58 -6.76
C VAL A 47 3.53 -0.29 -6.59
N THR A 48 4.47 0.01 -7.48
CA THR A 48 5.26 1.25 -7.44
C THR A 48 4.37 2.48 -7.54
N ALA A 49 3.33 2.46 -8.37
CA ALA A 49 2.38 3.56 -8.50
C ALA A 49 1.62 3.82 -7.18
N ARG A 50 1.12 2.76 -6.53
CA ARG A 50 0.44 2.88 -5.22
C ARG A 50 1.36 3.42 -4.14
N GLU A 51 2.61 2.95 -4.09
CA GLU A 51 3.61 3.44 -3.16
C GLU A 51 3.93 4.91 -3.40
N ALA A 52 4.12 5.31 -4.66
CA ALA A 52 4.35 6.70 -5.04
C ALA A 52 3.17 7.59 -4.65
N ALA A 53 1.93 7.18 -4.93
CA ALA A 53 0.72 7.91 -4.54
C ALA A 53 0.66 8.12 -3.01
N ALA A 54 0.92 7.06 -2.24
CA ALA A 54 0.96 7.14 -0.78
C ALA A 54 2.07 8.08 -0.26
N VAL A 55 3.26 8.03 -0.87
CA VAL A 55 4.38 8.90 -0.50
C VAL A 55 4.07 10.36 -0.81
N VAL A 56 3.55 10.65 -2.00
CA VAL A 56 3.19 12.01 -2.43
C VAL A 56 2.11 12.57 -1.51
N LEU A 57 1.01 11.85 -1.29
CA LEU A 57 -0.04 12.32 -0.38
C LEU A 57 0.52 12.63 1.02
N ARG A 58 1.38 11.77 1.57
CA ARG A 58 2.01 12.03 2.87
C ARG A 58 2.88 13.30 2.88
N LEU A 59 3.59 13.61 1.80
CA LEU A 59 4.40 14.83 1.69
C LEU A 59 3.53 16.10 1.68
N PHE A 60 2.33 16.02 1.12
CA PHE A 60 1.36 17.12 1.05
C PHE A 60 0.30 17.06 2.16
N GLY A 61 0.62 16.47 3.32
CA GLY A 61 -0.30 16.46 4.47
C GLY A 61 -1.57 15.61 4.28
N ASN A 62 -1.55 14.69 3.33
CA ASN A 62 -2.68 13.88 2.85
C ASN A 62 -3.80 14.69 2.18
N ASP A 63 -3.46 15.86 1.63
CA ASP A 63 -4.38 16.65 0.81
C ASP A 63 -4.49 16.05 -0.60
N ALA A 64 -5.52 15.24 -0.83
CA ALA A 64 -5.74 14.58 -2.12
C ALA A 64 -6.22 15.56 -3.20
N GLU A 65 -6.95 16.61 -2.83
CA GLU A 65 -7.44 17.61 -3.78
C GLU A 65 -6.27 18.40 -4.37
N LEU A 66 -5.37 18.89 -3.52
CA LEU A 66 -4.16 19.61 -3.95
C LEU A 66 -3.27 18.75 -4.88
N VAL A 67 -3.06 17.49 -4.52
CA VAL A 67 -2.25 16.58 -5.33
C VAL A 67 -2.97 16.23 -6.64
N SER A 68 -4.30 16.14 -6.64
CA SER A 68 -5.11 15.91 -7.84
C SER A 68 -4.92 17.03 -8.86
N GLU A 69 -4.95 18.28 -8.40
CA GLU A 69 -4.76 19.47 -9.25
C GLU A 69 -3.34 19.51 -9.80
N LEU A 70 -2.33 19.16 -8.99
CA LEU A 70 -0.93 19.19 -9.38
C LEU A 70 -0.57 18.13 -10.44
N LEU A 71 -1.15 16.93 -10.31
CA LEU A 71 -0.83 15.78 -11.17
C LEU A 71 -1.83 15.58 -12.31
N GLY A 72 -2.99 16.23 -12.27
CA GLY A 72 -4.07 16.03 -13.22
C GLY A 72 -4.73 14.64 -13.11
N VAL A 73 -4.67 14.02 -11.94
CA VAL A 73 -5.24 12.70 -11.63
C VAL A 73 -6.38 12.90 -10.63
N PRO A 74 -7.55 12.25 -10.76
CA PRO A 74 -8.65 12.43 -9.81
C PRO A 74 -8.25 12.12 -8.36
N ALA A 75 -8.73 12.93 -7.41
CA ALA A 75 -8.46 12.74 -5.98
C ALA A 75 -8.92 11.36 -5.49
N GLU A 76 -10.04 10.85 -6.01
CA GLU A 76 -10.57 9.53 -5.65
C GLU A 76 -9.63 8.39 -6.07
N GLU A 77 -8.94 8.55 -7.20
CA GLU A 77 -7.97 7.56 -7.70
C GLU A 77 -6.72 7.55 -6.82
N LEU A 78 -6.20 8.73 -6.50
CA LEU A 78 -5.05 8.90 -5.60
C LEU A 78 -5.31 8.30 -4.22
N GLU A 79 -6.48 8.59 -3.64
CA GLU A 79 -6.87 8.02 -2.37
C GLU A 79 -7.00 6.50 -2.44
N ARG A 80 -7.67 5.98 -3.48
CA ARG A 80 -7.88 4.54 -3.65
C ARG A 80 -6.56 3.79 -3.74
N GLU A 81 -5.58 4.35 -4.42
CA GLU A 81 -4.25 3.76 -4.60
C GLU A 81 -3.40 3.82 -3.33
N ALA A 82 -3.48 4.93 -2.58
CA ALA A 82 -2.71 5.11 -1.35
C ALA A 82 -3.30 4.38 -0.13
N LYS A 83 -4.63 4.22 -0.05
CA LYS A 83 -5.34 3.56 1.05
C LYS A 83 -4.73 2.21 1.48
N PRO A 84 -4.46 1.24 0.58
CA PRO A 84 -3.88 -0.04 0.99
C PRO A 84 -2.48 0.10 1.59
N VAL A 85 -1.63 0.97 1.05
CA VAL A 85 -0.25 1.20 1.55
C VAL A 85 -0.29 1.83 2.94
N THR A 86 -1.12 2.85 3.11
CA THR A 86 -1.31 3.53 4.40
C THR A 86 -1.88 2.59 5.46
N ALA A 87 -2.85 1.74 5.08
CA ALA A 87 -3.41 0.73 5.97
C ALA A 87 -2.39 -0.33 6.39
N ALA A 88 -1.56 -0.82 5.46
CA ALA A 88 -0.48 -1.76 5.76
C ALA A 88 0.52 -1.15 6.75
N ARG A 89 0.99 0.06 6.48
CA ARG A 89 1.91 0.79 7.35
C ARG A 89 1.34 1.06 8.74
N ALA A 90 0.05 1.40 8.83
CA ALA A 90 -0.61 1.59 10.11
C ALA A 90 -0.63 0.30 10.95
N ARG A 91 -0.84 -0.86 10.30
CA ARG A 91 -0.80 -2.17 10.99
C ARG A 91 0.59 -2.47 11.54
N GLU A 92 1.64 -2.24 10.76
CA GLU A 92 3.04 -2.44 11.19
C GLU A 92 3.36 -1.60 12.44
N ILE A 93 3.01 -0.32 12.42
CA ILE A 93 3.22 0.57 13.57
C ILE A 93 2.46 0.07 14.80
N ILE A 94 1.21 -0.37 14.64
CA ILE A 94 0.42 -0.91 15.75
C ILE A 94 1.08 -2.18 16.33
N GLU A 95 1.60 -3.04 15.47
CA GLU A 95 2.29 -4.26 15.88
C GLU A 95 3.60 -3.98 16.61
N GLU A 96 4.40 -3.03 16.11
CA GLU A 96 5.61 -2.56 16.80
C GLU A 96 5.29 -1.99 18.19
N LEU A 97 4.25 -1.18 18.29
CA LEU A 97 3.79 -0.61 19.55
C LEU A 97 3.32 -1.69 20.53
N ARG A 98 2.61 -2.72 20.04
CA ARG A 98 2.23 -3.87 20.87
C ARG A 98 3.45 -4.63 21.36
N ALA A 99 4.41 -4.93 20.49
CA ALA A 99 5.66 -5.59 20.87
C ALA A 99 6.44 -4.79 21.92
N HIS A 100 6.42 -3.45 21.84
CA HIS A 100 7.05 -2.58 22.83
C HIS A 100 6.28 -2.52 24.16
N ALA A 101 4.96 -2.61 24.11
CA ALA A 101 4.11 -2.66 25.30
C ALA A 101 4.21 -4.00 26.05
N GLU A 102 4.36 -5.11 25.32
CA GLU A 102 4.55 -6.46 25.89
C GLU A 102 5.93 -6.66 26.54
N ARG A 103 6.91 -5.82 26.19
CA ARG A 103 8.24 -5.87 26.80
C ARG A 103 8.16 -5.51 28.29
N PRO A 104 8.60 -6.38 29.22
CA PRO A 104 8.57 -6.09 30.65
C PRO A 104 9.35 -4.81 30.95
N ARG A 105 8.65 -3.75 31.36
CA ARG A 105 9.30 -2.55 31.88
C ARG A 105 9.84 -2.91 33.25
N SER A 106 11.17 -2.89 33.43
CA SER A 106 11.76 -3.04 34.77
C SER A 106 11.26 -1.88 35.63
N THR A 107 10.28 -2.15 36.48
CA THR A 107 9.82 -1.19 37.48
C THR A 107 10.96 -1.01 38.47
N ARG A 108 11.67 0.12 38.37
CA ARG A 108 12.62 0.51 39.41
C ARG A 108 11.83 0.61 40.71
N PRO A 109 12.16 -0.14 41.77
CA PRO A 109 11.44 -0.03 43.04
C PRO A 109 11.56 1.41 43.52
N ARG A 110 10.45 2.14 43.52
CA ARG A 110 10.38 3.44 44.19
C ARG A 110 10.57 3.16 45.67
N LYS A 111 11.66 3.69 46.22
CA LYS A 111 11.93 3.66 47.66
C LYS A 111 10.71 4.26 48.39
N PRO A 112 10.13 3.59 49.39
CA PRO A 112 9.05 4.16 50.19
C PRO A 112 9.51 5.50 50.76
N ARG A 113 8.75 6.56 50.48
CA ARG A 113 8.93 7.84 51.17
C ARG A 113 8.37 7.65 52.58
N PRO A 114 9.17 7.86 53.65
CA PRO A 114 8.68 7.66 55.01
C PRO A 114 7.52 8.61 55.28
N ASP A 115 6.53 8.06 55.99
CA ASP A 115 5.20 8.59 56.23
C ASP A 115 5.19 10.05 56.69
N ALA A 116 4.49 10.90 55.94
CA ALA A 116 3.78 12.03 56.53
C ALA A 116 2.37 11.53 56.83
N ALA A 117 2.20 11.02 58.05
CA ALA A 117 0.89 10.72 58.60
C ALA A 117 0.04 12.00 58.62
N GLY A 118 -1.18 11.89 58.09
CA GLY A 118 -2.26 12.85 58.37
C GLY A 118 -2.81 13.58 57.16
N ALA A 119 -3.77 12.97 56.48
CA ALA A 119 -5.11 13.55 56.26
C ALA A 119 -5.97 12.56 55.48
N ALA A 120 -7.02 12.08 56.13
CA ALA A 120 -8.07 11.27 55.54
C ALA A 120 -8.98 12.11 54.61
N SER A 121 -9.53 11.42 53.61
CA SER A 121 -10.81 11.62 52.92
C SER A 121 -11.34 13.05 52.64
N ALA A 122 -11.57 13.35 51.36
CA ALA A 122 -12.92 13.57 50.83
C ALA A 122 -12.90 13.78 49.30
N THR A 123 -13.70 12.98 48.61
CA THR A 123 -14.21 13.24 47.26
C THR A 123 -15.17 14.44 47.27
N SER A 124 -15.05 15.38 46.33
CA SER A 124 -16.19 16.04 45.68
C SER A 124 -15.70 16.95 44.55
N GLY A 125 -16.39 16.92 43.41
CA GLY A 125 -15.95 17.55 42.17
C GLY A 125 -16.12 19.07 42.09
N VAL A 126 -15.52 19.64 41.04
CA VAL A 126 -15.94 20.80 40.23
C VAL A 126 -14.90 20.93 39.08
N PRO A 127 -15.30 21.16 37.82
CA PRO A 127 -14.40 21.14 36.67
C PRO A 127 -13.54 22.40 36.57
N ALA A 128 -12.32 22.27 36.05
CA ALA A 128 -11.45 23.41 35.75
C ALA A 128 -11.93 24.13 34.47
N PRO A 129 -12.03 25.48 34.44
CA PRO A 129 -12.48 26.20 33.27
C PRO A 129 -11.37 26.29 32.21
N ALA A 130 -11.79 26.19 30.95
CA ALA A 130 -10.99 26.44 29.76
C ALA A 130 -10.47 27.89 29.75
N VAL A 131 -9.17 28.05 29.50
CA VAL A 131 -8.56 29.34 29.23
C VAL A 131 -8.72 29.59 27.72
N THR A 132 -9.76 30.34 27.36
CA THR A 132 -9.85 31.00 26.06
C THR A 132 -9.24 32.38 26.19
N THR A 133 -8.07 32.59 25.61
CA THR A 133 -7.57 33.94 25.29
C THR A 133 -7.92 34.22 23.84
N ASP A 134 -9.08 34.85 23.65
CA ASP A 134 -9.40 35.66 22.48
C ASP A 134 -9.45 37.10 23.01
N ASP A 135 -8.44 37.89 22.65
CA ASP A 135 -8.43 39.35 22.86
C ASP A 135 -8.30 39.99 21.48
N SER A 136 -9.45 40.12 20.83
CA SER A 136 -9.65 41.04 19.72
C SER A 136 -9.81 42.46 20.27
N ARG A 137 -8.83 43.34 20.03
CA ARG A 137 -9.07 44.79 20.05
C ARG A 137 -8.25 45.50 18.98
N ALA A 138 -8.98 46.07 18.04
CA ALA A 138 -8.52 47.00 17.03
C ALA A 138 -7.87 48.25 17.64
N ASP A 139 -6.83 48.79 16.98
CA ASP A 139 -6.74 50.23 16.74
C ASP A 139 -5.84 50.56 15.54
N ALA A 140 -6.20 51.65 14.88
CA ALA A 140 -5.69 52.12 13.60
C ALA A 140 -4.38 52.91 13.71
N ALA A 141 -3.58 52.89 12.64
CA ALA A 141 -2.75 54.00 12.17
C ALA A 141 -2.38 53.78 10.69
#